data_AF-A0A9N7NAQ2-F1
#
_entry.id   AF-A0A9N7NAQ2-F1
#
_cell.length_a   1.000
_cell.length_b   1.000
_cell.length_c   1.000
_cell.angle_alpha   90.00
_cell.angle_beta   90.00
_cell.angle_gamma   90.00
#
_symmetry.space_group_name_H-M   'P 1'
#
loop_
_entity.id
_entity.type
_entity.pdbx_description
1 polymer ?
#
loop_
_entity_poly.entity_id
_entity_poly.type
_entity_poly.pdbx_seq_one_letter_code
_entity_poly.pdbx_strand_id
1 'polypeptide(L)'
;MALLVILILLFLYPLGNNGEGPPSPGYYPSYTMGSIGFDQGFTNLWGPQHQRLDQEELTIWLDKTSGSGFKSLNSYSSGYFGASMKVHPGYTAGVDTSLYVR
;
A
#
# COMPACT_ATOMS: atom_id res chain seq x y z
N MET A 1 10.82 -42.91 -16.85
CA MET A 1 9.53 -42.64 -17.51
C MET A 1 8.43 -42.26 -16.51
N ALA A 2 8.16 -43.06 -15.47
CA ALA A 2 7.10 -42.75 -14.48
C ALA A 2 7.29 -41.43 -13.70
N LEU A 3 8.53 -41.09 -13.31
CA LEU A 3 8.84 -39.83 -12.59
C LEU A 3 8.47 -38.59 -13.42
N LEU A 4 8.76 -38.61 -14.73
CA LEU A 4 8.48 -37.51 -15.64
C LEU A 4 6.96 -37.31 -15.82
N VAL A 5 6.21 -38.40 -15.86
CA VAL A 5 4.74 -38.37 -15.92
C VAL A 5 4.14 -37.78 -14.63
N ILE A 6 4.66 -38.14 -13.46
CA ILE A 6 4.23 -37.57 -12.17
C ILE A 6 4.52 -36.06 -12.11
N LEU A 7 5.68 -35.63 -12.60
CA LEU A 7 6.08 -34.22 -12.62
C LEU A 7 5.19 -33.40 -13.56
N ILE A 8 4.82 -33.95 -14.73
CA ILE A 8 3.88 -33.32 -15.66
C ILE A 8 2.47 -33.24 -15.06
N LEU A 9 2.03 -34.29 -14.35
CA LEU A 9 0.74 -34.29 -13.67
C LEU A 9 0.67 -33.23 -12.57
N LEU A 10 1.75 -32.99 -11.82
CA LEU A 10 1.82 -31.92 -10.81
C LEU A 10 1.70 -30.50 -11.41
N PHE A 11 2.18 -30.29 -12.64
CA PHE A 11 2.00 -29.01 -13.37
C PHE A 11 0.59 -28.85 -13.96
N LEU A 12 -0.13 -29.95 -14.20
CA LEU A 12 -1.49 -29.97 -14.76
C LEU A 12 -2.58 -29.79 -13.71
N TYR A 13 -2.28 -29.98 -12.42
CA TYR A 13 -3.15 -29.53 -11.35
C TYR A 13 -2.86 -28.04 -11.12
N PRO A 14 -3.71 -27.11 -11.57
CA PRO A 14 -3.61 -25.77 -11.05
C PRO A 14 -3.84 -25.92 -9.53
N LEU A 15 -2.82 -25.60 -8.74
CA LEU A 15 -3.01 -25.06 -7.39
C LEU A 15 -3.70 -23.70 -7.55
N GLY A 16 -4.91 -23.73 -8.12
CA GLY A 16 -5.78 -22.60 -8.30
C GLY A 16 -6.29 -22.29 -6.92
N ASN A 17 -5.62 -21.35 -6.27
CA ASN A 17 -6.23 -20.64 -5.17
C ASN A 17 -7.44 -19.95 -5.81
N ASN A 18 -8.63 -20.53 -5.67
CA ASN A 18 -9.89 -19.91 -6.07
C ASN A 18 -10.10 -18.74 -5.10
N GLY A 19 -9.32 -17.69 -5.28
CA GLY A 19 -9.50 -16.44 -4.56
C GLY A 19 -10.82 -15.89 -5.02
N GLU A 20 -11.85 -16.05 -4.18
CA GLU A 20 -13.13 -15.37 -4.31
C GLU A 20 -12.90 -13.87 -4.10
N GLY A 21 -12.26 -13.23 -5.07
CA GLY A 21 -12.09 -11.80 -5.15
C GLY A 21 -13.34 -11.14 -5.75
N PRO A 22 -13.51 -9.83 -5.57
CA PRO A 22 -14.56 -9.11 -6.27
C PRO A 22 -14.40 -9.24 -7.80
N PRO A 23 -15.49 -9.17 -8.57
CA PRO A 23 -15.39 -9.13 -10.03
C PRO A 23 -14.61 -7.89 -10.49
N SER A 24 -14.01 -7.98 -11.68
CA SER A 24 -13.29 -6.84 -12.27
C SER A 24 -14.20 -5.62 -12.37
N PRO A 25 -13.76 -4.42 -11.92
CA PRO A 25 -14.53 -3.20 -12.06
C PRO A 25 -14.63 -2.69 -13.52
N GLY A 26 -13.86 -3.26 -14.46
CA GLY A 26 -13.85 -2.86 -15.87
C GLY A 26 -13.07 -1.57 -16.18
N TYR A 27 -12.81 -0.73 -15.18
CA TYR A 27 -11.94 0.43 -15.27
C TYR A 27 -11.14 0.61 -13.98
N TYR A 28 -9.88 1.01 -14.11
CA TYR A 28 -8.92 1.11 -13.01
C TYR A 28 -8.27 2.49 -13.01
N PRO A 29 -8.84 3.47 -12.27
CA PRO A 29 -8.33 4.84 -12.26
C PRO A 29 -6.84 4.94 -11.94
N SER A 30 -6.36 4.12 -11.00
CA SER A 30 -4.97 4.11 -10.56
C SER A 30 -3.95 3.78 -11.66
N TYR A 31 -4.32 3.05 -12.73
CA TYR A 31 -3.40 2.78 -13.85
C TYR A 31 -3.31 3.95 -14.84
N THR A 32 -4.26 4.88 -14.79
CA THR A 32 -4.25 6.06 -15.66
C THR A 32 -3.44 7.22 -15.10
N MET A 33 -3.02 7.13 -13.83
CA MET A 33 -2.24 8.14 -13.15
C MET A 33 -0.87 7.58 -12.77
N GLY A 34 0.19 8.35 -13.02
CA GLY A 34 1.55 7.99 -12.58
C GLY A 34 1.68 8.11 -11.06
N SER A 35 2.51 7.24 -10.46
CA SER A 35 2.92 7.43 -9.06
C SER A 35 3.95 8.56 -8.97
N ILE A 36 3.93 9.28 -7.86
CA ILE A 36 4.90 10.34 -7.55
C ILE A 36 5.70 9.93 -6.31
N GLY A 37 6.94 10.43 -6.19
CA GLY A 37 7.72 10.30 -4.97
C GLY A 37 7.13 11.14 -3.84
N PHE A 38 7.33 10.72 -2.59
CA PHE A 38 6.78 11.40 -1.41
C PHE A 38 7.13 12.90 -1.38
N ASP A 39 8.40 13.26 -1.54
CA ASP A 39 8.88 14.64 -1.47
C ASP A 39 8.38 15.54 -2.61
N GLN A 40 7.81 14.97 -3.67
CA GLN A 40 7.23 15.74 -4.77
C GLN A 40 5.85 16.32 -4.42
N GLY A 41 5.12 15.66 -3.52
CA GLY A 41 3.73 16.03 -3.19
C GLY A 41 3.49 16.33 -1.72
N PHE A 42 4.36 15.88 -0.83
CA PHE A 42 4.12 15.85 0.61
C PHE A 42 5.34 16.30 1.42
N THR A 43 5.08 16.63 2.68
CA THR A 43 6.13 16.92 3.68
C THR A 43 5.71 16.36 5.03
N ASN A 44 6.67 16.11 5.91
CA ASN A 44 6.36 15.75 7.29
C ASN A 44 5.56 16.87 7.97
N LEU A 45 4.48 16.51 8.66
CA LEU A 45 3.66 17.44 9.43
C LEU A 45 4.08 17.40 10.91
N TRP A 46 4.35 16.21 11.44
CA TRP A 46 4.78 16.00 12.81
C TRP A 46 5.49 14.64 12.96
N GLY A 47 6.27 14.48 14.03
CA GLY A 47 6.99 13.24 14.32
C GLY A 47 8.07 12.87 13.29
N PRO A 48 8.98 13.79 12.88
CA PRO A 48 10.00 13.49 11.87
C PRO A 48 10.95 12.36 12.28
N GLN A 49 11.16 12.16 13.58
CA GLN A 49 11.93 11.04 14.12
C GLN A 49 11.22 9.68 13.95
N HIS A 50 9.94 9.69 13.60
CA HIS A 50 9.08 8.53 13.30
C HIS A 50 8.73 8.45 11.80
N GLN A 51 9.58 9.01 10.94
CA GLN A 51 9.43 8.96 9.49
C GLN A 51 10.76 8.56 8.83
N ARG A 52 10.69 7.66 7.84
CA ARG A 52 11.80 7.28 6.99
C ARG A 52 11.33 7.21 5.54
N LEU A 53 12.12 7.74 4.64
CA LEU A 53 11.89 7.63 3.20
C LEU A 53 13.01 6.80 2.59
N ASP A 54 12.65 5.65 2.02
CA ASP A 54 13.57 4.78 1.29
C ASP A 54 13.13 4.76 -0.19
N GLN A 55 13.90 5.47 -1.03
CA GLN A 55 13.55 5.71 -2.44
C GLN A 55 12.18 6.42 -2.58
N GLU A 56 11.13 5.67 -2.87
CA GLU A 56 9.76 6.16 -3.05
C GLU A 56 8.79 5.59 -1.98
N GLU A 57 9.26 4.76 -1.05
CA GLU A 57 8.46 4.16 0.02
C GLU A 57 8.57 4.98 1.31
N LEU A 58 7.45 5.58 1.70
CA LEU A 58 7.32 6.25 3.00
C LEU A 58 7.03 5.21 4.08
N THR A 59 7.86 5.18 5.12
CA THR A 59 7.57 4.48 6.36
C THR A 59 7.31 5.49 7.47
N ILE A 60 6.13 5.42 8.08
CA ILE A 60 5.80 6.11 9.32
C ILE A 60 5.39 5.08 10.37
N TRP A 61 5.70 5.34 11.63
CA TRP A 61 5.37 4.43 12.72
C TRP A 61 4.93 5.18 13.97
N LEU A 62 4.36 4.41 14.89
CA LEU A 62 3.89 4.85 16.19
C LEU A 62 4.54 3.98 17.27
N ASP A 63 5.10 4.63 18.27
CA ASP A 63 5.46 3.99 19.52
C ASP A 63 4.99 4.83 20.72
N LYS A 64 5.42 4.46 21.93
CA LYS A 64 5.04 5.13 23.17
C LYS A 64 5.47 6.61 23.26
N THR A 65 6.41 7.04 22.42
CA THR A 65 6.98 8.39 22.44
C THR A 65 6.24 9.34 21.51
N SER A 66 5.88 8.88 20.32
CA SER A 66 5.14 9.66 19.31
C SER A 66 4.67 8.75 18.18
N GLY A 67 3.68 9.21 17.41
CA GLY A 67 3.47 8.76 16.03
C GLY A 67 4.16 9.66 15.02
N SER A 68 3.70 9.61 13.78
CA SER A 68 4.08 10.53 12.71
C SER A 68 2.93 10.76 11.76
N GLY A 69 3.00 11.87 11.03
CA GLY A 69 2.07 12.17 9.95
C GLY A 69 2.67 13.16 8.98
N PHE A 70 2.08 13.19 7.79
CA PHE A 70 2.49 14.05 6.69
C PHE A 70 1.30 14.87 6.18
N LYS A 71 1.60 15.90 5.39
CA LYS A 71 0.60 16.72 4.72
C LYS A 71 1.01 17.01 3.29
N SER A 72 0.05 17.30 2.42
CA SER A 72 0.34 17.77 1.07
C SER A 72 1.04 19.14 1.10
N LEU A 73 1.90 19.38 0.12
CA LEU A 73 2.54 20.69 -0.08
C LEU A 73 1.52 21.76 -0.47
N ASN A 74 0.48 21.36 -1.22
CA ASN A 74 -0.55 22.24 -1.75
C ASN A 74 -1.92 21.93 -1.13
N SER A 75 -2.79 22.93 -1.12
CA SER A 75 -4.23 22.76 -0.88
C SER A 75 -4.94 22.50 -2.21
N TYR A 76 -6.02 21.72 -2.17
CA TYR A 76 -6.76 21.32 -3.37
C TYR A 76 -8.25 21.60 -3.19
N SER A 77 -8.93 22.04 -4.25
CA SER A 77 -10.39 22.18 -4.29
C SER A 77 -11.09 20.93 -4.83
N SER A 78 -10.40 20.12 -5.62
CA SER A 78 -10.86 18.84 -6.17
C SER A 78 -9.66 17.98 -6.58
N GLY A 79 -9.86 16.67 -6.71
CA GLY A 79 -8.82 15.76 -7.19
C GLY A 79 -9.07 14.29 -6.88
N TYR A 80 -8.27 13.42 -7.46
CA TYR A 80 -8.14 12.01 -7.09
C TYR A 80 -6.89 11.87 -6.21
N PHE A 81 -7.07 11.38 -4.98
CA PHE A 81 -5.98 11.20 -4.02
C PHE A 81 -5.92 9.73 -3.63
N GLY A 82 -4.77 9.10 -3.87
CA GLY A 82 -4.57 7.70 -3.57
C GLY A 82 -3.12 7.42 -3.21
N ALA A 83 -2.92 6.34 -2.46
CA ALA A 83 -1.61 5.80 -2.16
C ALA A 83 -1.72 4.27 -2.08
N SER A 84 -0.65 3.59 -2.47
CA SER A 84 -0.47 2.19 -2.13
C SER A 84 -0.03 2.09 -0.68
N MET A 85 -0.84 1.45 0.16
CA MET A 85 -0.61 1.39 1.61
C MET A 85 -0.51 -0.05 2.08
N LYS A 86 0.45 -0.33 2.96
CA LYS A 86 0.61 -1.60 3.67
C LYS A 86 0.51 -1.32 5.17
N VAL A 87 -0.33 -2.07 5.86
CA VAL A 87 -0.55 -1.92 7.30
C VAL A 87 0.20 -2.99 8.10
N HIS A 88 0.38 -2.74 9.40
CA HIS A 88 1.07 -3.68 10.29
C HIS A 88 0.27 -4.99 10.43
N PRO A 89 0.90 -6.18 10.30
CA PRO A 89 0.18 -7.46 10.24
C PRO A 89 -0.22 -8.06 11.59
N GLY A 90 0.30 -7.49 12.69
CA GLY A 90 0.09 -7.99 14.06
C GLY A 90 -1.07 -7.31 14.81
N TYR A 91 -0.98 -7.37 16.14
CA TYR A 91 -1.94 -6.69 17.01
C TYR A 91 -1.84 -5.16 16.90
N THR A 92 -2.92 -4.50 16.50
CA THR A 92 -2.99 -3.05 16.26
C THR A 92 -4.14 -2.36 17.00
N ALA A 93 -4.69 -2.98 18.06
CA ALA A 93 -5.83 -2.40 18.76
C ALA A 93 -5.50 -1.00 19.31
N GLY A 94 -6.40 -0.05 19.05
CA GLY A 94 -6.25 1.34 19.49
C GLY A 94 -5.31 2.19 18.61
N VAL A 95 -4.79 1.65 17.50
CA VAL A 95 -3.96 2.39 16.53
C VAL A 95 -4.73 2.59 15.23
N ASP A 96 -4.75 3.82 14.72
CA ASP A 96 -5.30 4.15 13.41
C ASP A 96 -4.18 4.49 12.42
N THR A 97 -4.33 4.04 11.18
CA THR A 97 -3.46 4.39 10.04
C THR A 97 -4.33 4.99 8.95
N SER A 98 -4.26 6.31 8.81
CA SER A 98 -5.23 7.07 8.03
C SER A 98 -4.61 7.74 6.79
N LEU A 99 -5.37 7.79 5.69
CA LEU A 99 -5.18 8.71 4.57
C LEU A 99 -6.50 9.47 4.37
N TYR A 100 -6.48 10.80 4.53
CA TYR A 100 -7.69 11.62 4.49
C TYR A 100 -7.42 13.01 3.90
N VAL A 101 -8.50 13.70 3.51
CA VAL A 101 -8.50 15.10 3.09
C VAL A 101 -9.27 15.90 4.15
N ARG A 102 -8.75 17.08 4.50
CA ARG A 102 -9.35 18.00 5.48
C ARG A 102 -9.35 19.42 4.94
#